data_AF-A0A537Y2I5-F1
#
_entry.id   AF-A0A537Y2I5-F1
#
_cell.length_a   1.000
_cell.length_b   1.000
_cell.length_c   1.000
_cell.angle_alpha   90.00
_cell.angle_beta   90.00
_cell.angle_gamma   90.00
#
_symmetry.space_group_name_H-M   'P 1'
#
loop_
_entity.id
_entity.type
_entity.pdbx_description
1 polymer ?
#
loop_
_entity_poly.entity_id
_entity_poly.type
_entity_poly.pdbx_seq_one_letter_code
_entity_poly.pdbx_strand_id
1 'polypeptide(L)' 'MSFDQSHYFFVLHQIEIDLDIFHDELLEADKSKLDYWIEEWFKRRGNVTGNQRKVSADFKQGVFNWKEVERELEES' A
#
# COMPACT_ATOMS: atom_id res chain seq x y z
N MET A 1 16.07 12.11 7.75
CA MET A 1 16.05 10.95 6.84
C MET A 1 14.75 11.01 6.07
N SER A 2 14.77 11.40 4.79
CA SER A 2 13.60 11.18 3.93
C SER A 2 13.53 9.68 3.70
N PHE A 3 12.66 8.99 4.45
CA PHE A 3 12.25 7.65 4.04
C PHE A 3 11.67 7.82 2.64
N ASP A 4 12.35 7.24 1.66
CA ASP A 4 12.17 7.54 0.24
C ASP A 4 10.71 7.31 -0.14
N GLN A 5 9.98 8.40 -0.43
CA GLN A 5 8.55 8.36 -0.72
C GLN A 5 8.24 7.45 -1.92
N SER A 6 9.23 7.26 -2.80
CA SER A 6 9.20 6.31 -3.92
C SER A 6 8.88 4.87 -3.50
N HIS A 7 9.21 4.46 -2.27
CA HIS A 7 8.90 3.11 -1.79
C HIS A 7 7.40 2.92 -1.52
N TYR A 8 6.72 3.92 -0.95
CA TYR A 8 5.29 3.83 -0.65
C TYR A 8 4.45 3.89 -1.94
N PHE A 9 4.84 4.74 -2.89
CA PHE A 9 4.30 4.76 -4.25
C PHE A 9 4.38 3.37 -4.89
N PHE A 10 5.57 2.76 -4.88
CA PHE A 10 5.79 1.43 -5.45
C PHE A 10 4.88 0.38 -4.80
N VAL A 11 4.74 0.41 -3.47
CA VAL A 11 3.92 -0.56 -2.73
C VAL A 11 2.44 -0.43 -3.10
N LEU A 12 1.90 0.79 -3.21
CA LEU A 12 0.51 1.01 -3.61
C LEU A 12 0.22 0.42 -4.99
N HIS A 13 1.08 0.69 -5.97
CA HIS A 13 0.90 0.18 -7.32
C HIS A 13 1.10 -1.33 -7.43
N GLN A 14 1.99 -1.91 -6.61
CA GLN A 14 2.10 -3.37 -6.54
C GLN A 14 0.87 -4.01 -5.92
N ILE A 15 0.22 -3.36 -4.96
CA ILE A 15 -1.04 -3.84 -4.37
C ILE A 15 -2.14 -3.85 -5.43
N GLU A 16 -2.26 -2.81 -6.25
CA GLU A 16 -3.21 -2.76 -7.37
C GLU A 16 -3.03 -3.95 -8.32
N ILE A 17 -1.79 -4.17 -8.77
CA ILE A 17 -1.45 -5.22 -9.72
C ILE A 17 -1.64 -6.61 -9.12
N ASP A 18 -1.08 -6.85 -7.93
CA ASP A 18 -1.04 -8.19 -7.33
C ASP A 18 -2.40 -8.61 -6.74
N LEU A 19 -3.25 -7.66 -6.36
CA LEU A 19 -4.59 -7.92 -5.80
C LEU A 19 -5.73 -7.66 -6.79
N ASP A 20 -5.43 -7.18 -8.00
CA ASP A 20 -6.42 -6.84 -9.04
C ASP A 20 -7.44 -5.80 -8.56
N ILE A 21 -6.93 -4.71 -8.00
CA ILE A 21 -7.71 -3.58 -7.46
C ILE A 21 -7.63 -2.42 -8.44
N PHE A 22 -8.77 -1.79 -8.73
CA PHE A 22 -8.80 -0.57 -9.56
C PHE A 22 -8.17 0.62 -8.83
N HIS A 23 -7.48 1.49 -9.57
CA HIS A 23 -6.81 2.66 -9.01
C HIS A 23 -7.75 3.55 -8.18
N ASP A 24 -8.90 3.92 -8.73
CA ASP A 24 -9.91 4.72 -8.03
C ASP A 24 -10.38 4.03 -6.73
N GLU A 25 -10.58 2.70 -6.77
CA GLU A 25 -10.97 1.94 -5.57
C GLU A 25 -9.87 1.95 -4.51
N LEU A 26 -8.61 1.97 -4.93
CA LEU A 26 -7.46 2.07 -4.04
C LEU A 26 -7.38 3.47 -3.40
N LEU A 27 -7.52 4.54 -4.20
CA LEU A 27 -7.47 5.92 -3.73
C LEU A 27 -8.64 6.30 -2.81
N GLU A 28 -9.84 5.76 -3.07
CA GLU A 28 -11.02 5.96 -2.22
C GLU A 28 -11.01 5.09 -0.96
N ALA A 29 -10.12 4.09 -0.87
CA ALA A 29 -10.10 3.17 0.25
C ALA A 29 -9.84 3.87 1.58
N ASP A 30 -10.65 3.51 2.57
CA ASP A 30 -10.39 3.88 3.96
C ASP A 30 -9.14 3.16 4.49
N LYS A 31 -8.65 3.64 5.63
CA LYS A 31 -7.43 3.09 6.25
C LYS A 31 -7.54 1.61 6.57
N SER A 32 -8.70 1.14 7.03
CA SER A 32 -8.88 -0.26 7.42
C SER A 32 -8.85 -1.20 6.21
N LYS A 33 -9.45 -0.78 5.10
CA LYS A 33 -9.44 -1.52 3.84
C LYS A 33 -8.02 -1.59 3.25
N LEU A 34 -7.31 -0.45 3.26
CA LEU A 34 -5.92 -0.40 2.81
C LEU A 34 -4.99 -1.26 3.70
N ASP A 35 -5.16 -1.20 5.03
CA ASP A 35 -4.40 -2.02 5.97
C ASP A 35 -4.56 -3.52 5.69
N TYR A 36 -5.79 -3.95 5.37
CA TYR A 36 -6.09 -5.33 5.00
C TYR A 36 -5.39 -5.74 3.70
N TRP A 37 -5.46 -4.90 2.67
CA TRP A 37 -4.79 -5.18 1.40
C TRP A 37 -3.27 -5.23 1.51
N ILE A 38 -2.67 -4.33 2.29
CA ILE A 38 -1.23 -4.38 2.58
C ILE A 38 -0.87 -5.72 3.24
N GLU A 39 -1.66 -6.19 4.21
CA GLU A 39 -1.41 -7.49 4.85
C GLU A 39 -1.55 -8.67 3.89
N GLU A 40 -2.61 -8.71 3.08
CA GLU A 40 -2.81 -9.76 2.10
C GLU A 40 -1.72 -9.76 1.02
N TRP A 41 -1.30 -8.59 0.55
CA TRP A 41 -0.17 -8.45 -0.36
C TRP A 41 1.13 -8.99 0.26
N PHE A 42 1.46 -8.57 1.49
CA PHE A 42 2.64 -9.08 2.20
C PHE A 42 2.57 -10.58 2.43
N LYS A 43 1.39 -11.15 2.70
CA LYS A 43 1.19 -12.58 2.86
C LYS A 43 1.41 -13.34 1.56
N ARG A 44 0.89 -12.84 0.43
CA ARG A 44 1.15 -13.42 -0.91
C ARG A 44 2.65 -13.41 -1.22
N ARG A 45 3.34 -12.28 -1.01
CA ARG A 45 4.80 -12.15 -1.23
C ARG A 45 5.62 -12.97 -0.23
N GLY A 46 5.16 -13.07 1.01
CA GLY A 46 5.77 -13.87 2.07
C GLY A 46 5.69 -15.37 1.77
N ASN A 47 4.62 -15.84 1.14
CA ASN A 47 4.49 -17.23 0.69
C ASN A 47 5.46 -17.55 -0.46
N VAL A 48 5.75 -16.58 -1.34
CA VAL A 48 6.74 -16.74 -2.42
C VAL A 48 8.17 -16.77 -1.88
N THR A 49 8.47 -15.94 -0.89
CA THR A 49 9.83 -15.77 -0.34
C THR A 49 10.14 -16.67 0.87
N GLY A 50 9.13 -17.36 1.41
CA GLY A 50 9.25 -18.13 2.66
C GLY A 50 9.35 -17.27 3.93
N ASN A 51 9.13 -15.96 3.84
CA ASN A 51 9.40 -15.00 4.91
C ASN A 51 8.12 -14.22 5.28
N GLN A 52 7.32 -14.78 6.20
CA GLN A 52 6.06 -14.19 6.67
C GLN A 52 6.28 -13.22 7.83
N ARG A 53 6.88 -12.06 7.54
CA ARG A 53 7.02 -10.99 8.55
C ARG A 53 5.71 -10.24 8.71
N LYS A 54 5.38 -9.85 9.95
CA LYS A 54 4.29 -8.91 10.22
C LYS A 54 4.66 -7.53 9.69
N VAL A 55 3.72 -6.89 9.00
CA VAL A 55 3.86 -5.50 8.56
C VAL A 55 3.73 -4.58 9.77
N SER A 56 4.65 -3.62 9.92
CA SER A 56 4.61 -2.67 11.03
C SER A 56 3.51 -1.62 10.84
N ALA A 57 2.99 -1.07 11.94
CA ALA A 57 2.01 0.00 11.90
C ALA A 57 2.56 1.27 11.23
N ASP A 58 3.83 1.59 11.46
CA ASP A 58 4.51 2.74 10.84
C ASP A 58 4.55 2.62 9.31
N PHE A 59 4.81 1.41 8.80
CA PHE A 59 4.81 1.15 7.36
C PHE A 59 3.42 1.37 6.76
N LYS A 60 2.38 0.81 7.39
CA LYS A 60 0.99 0.99 6.94
C LYS A 60 0.58 2.46 6.93
N GLN A 61 0.97 3.21 7.97
CA GLN A 61 0.71 4.64 8.03
C GLN A 61 1.45 5.41 6.92
N GLY A 62 2.69 5.02 6.60
CA GLY A 62 3.44 5.60 5.48
C GLY A 62 2.76 5.39 4.13
N VAL A 63 2.27 4.17 3.88
CA VAL A 63 1.51 3.83 2.68
C VAL A 63 0.20 4.62 2.60
N PHE A 64 -0.55 4.70 3.70
CA PHE A 64 -1.80 5.48 3.76
C PHE A 64 -1.57 6.97 3.49
N ASN A 65 -0.54 7.56 4.10
CA ASN A 65 -0.22 8.97 3.89
C ASN A 65 0.11 9.26 2.41
N TRP A 66 0.79 8.34 1.74
CA TRP A 66 1.09 8.50 0.32
C TRP A 66 -0.17 8.40 -0.55
N LYS A 67 -1.08 7.46 -0.26
CA LYS A 67 -2.37 7.35 -0.96
C LYS A 67 -3.16 8.65 -0.91
N GLU A 68 -3.15 9.37 0.22
CA GLU A 68 -3.81 10.68 0.34
C GLU A 68 -3.11 11.76 -0.50
N VAL A 69 -1.77 11.79 -0.52
CA VAL A 69 -1.01 12.70 -1.40
C VAL A 69 -1.31 12.45 -2.87
N GLU A 70 -1.41 11.17 -3.26
CA GLU A 70 -1.73 10.76 -4.62
C GLU A 70 -3.14 11.21 -5.02
N ARG A 71 -4.15 10.99 -4.16
CA ARG A 71 -5.50 11.50 -4.37
C ARG A 71 -5.53 13.02 -4.54
N GLU A 72 -4.81 13.76 -3.70
CA GLU A 72 -4.72 15.23 -3.80
C GLU A 72 -4.08 15.70 -5.12
N LEU A 73 -3.13 14.93 -5.67
CA LEU A 73 -2.50 15.25 -6.95
C LEU A 73 -3.42 14.97 -8.14
N GLU A 74 -4.30 13.96 -8.07
CA GLU A 74 -5.26 13.65 -9.13
C GLU A 74 -6.49 14.58 -9.13
N GLU A 75 -6.88 15.09 -7.95
CA GLU A 75 -7.99 16.03 -7.80
C GLU A 75 -7.63 17.48 -8.21
N SER A 76 -6.35 17.79 -8.49
CA SER A 76 -5.84 19.13 -8.87
C SER A 76 -5.69 19.35 -10.37
#